data_AF-A0A409VHG1-F1
#
_entry.id   AF-A0A409VHG1-F1
#
_cell.length_a   1.000
_cell.length_b   1.000
_cell.length_c   1.000
_cell.angle_alpha   90.00
_cell.angle_beta   90.00
_cell.angle_gamma   90.00
#
_symmetry.space_group_name_H-M   'P 1'
#
loop_
_entity.id
_entity.type
_entity.pdbx_description
1 polymer ?
#
loop_
_entity_poly.entity_id
_entity_poly.type
_entity_poly.pdbx_seq_one_letter_code
_entity_poly.pdbx_strand_id
1 'polypeptide(L)'
;MAGIWQRHPRYTAFVTLGLMITLYMLYSNTDGPVPASSKVFILQDSTLPSRVQRAHEIYDDMLKQREGLIKKFGPKPKDIELFPENKAPWPPYTVWDFFPAAFTCPHEIQRLGALGDGGKFVCGLSRVVEKPDCVVYSFGINGESSFEREILDKTDYCQIWGYDFSVKSFGPEISRALAHRTHFKAFGLAGSDKDGPRDHPKMYKLETLMKQNGHDFIDILKIDIEGWEFETLTALIKPYIQSRKPLPFGQLQLEIHLWNKSFEYFLGWWEMLEEAGLRAFWTEVNTCHNSNHVSSADCLSNSPTWSTKTTTAMTTCRVFLLMPDSYTVDTKKHRFTMKDDSLASRVERSHWIYDNMLQQRAGLIRKFGPTPQKVQLFPENRRPWPPYTVWDFFPAMFNCPHEMQRLGALGDGGKWVCGLSRVEKKPDCIVYSFGINKESSFERDVLAKTEHCTIYGYDFSVKSFGPEIMSNVSHRTHFKPYGLSGENKHGPSDDPPMYTLPTLLKMNGHKYIDILKVDVESHEFDTLARLIHHYIESGEPLPFGQLQLEIHLWDKTFEHFLRWFEMLEDAGLRPFWTEPNLVFQNYNQYHTPDLAEYSFLNVKGDNVFIKDSSPRGL
;
A
#
# COMPACT_ATOMS: atom_id res chain seq x y z
N MET A 1 -11.46 -34.34 -75.21
CA MET A 1 -11.65 -35.25 -74.05
C MET A 1 -11.18 -34.49 -72.81
N ALA A 2 -11.99 -33.66 -72.16
CA ALA A 2 -13.16 -33.99 -71.34
C ALA A 2 -12.84 -35.10 -70.34
N GLY A 3 -12.65 -34.71 -69.06
CA GLY A 3 -12.61 -35.64 -67.94
C GLY A 3 -11.43 -35.43 -67.00
N ILE A 4 -11.51 -34.44 -66.11
CA ILE A 4 -11.28 -34.60 -64.65
C ILE A 4 -12.16 -33.51 -63.99
N TRP A 5 -12.73 -33.84 -62.82
CA TRP A 5 -13.53 -32.98 -61.92
C TRP A 5 -15.04 -32.93 -62.13
N GLN A 6 -15.72 -34.08 -62.17
CA GLN A 6 -17.02 -34.17 -61.49
C GLN A 6 -16.77 -34.13 -59.97
N ARG A 7 -16.76 -32.93 -59.37
CA ARG A 7 -16.73 -32.78 -57.91
C ARG A 7 -18.12 -33.07 -57.36
N HIS A 8 -18.22 -34.10 -56.53
CA HIS A 8 -19.46 -34.49 -55.85
C HIS A 8 -20.05 -33.26 -55.10
N PRO A 9 -21.36 -32.98 -55.20
CA PRO A 9 -21.96 -31.75 -54.66
C PRO A 9 -21.73 -31.54 -53.16
N ARG A 10 -21.48 -32.63 -52.41
CA ARG A 10 -21.12 -32.60 -50.99
C ARG A 10 -19.74 -32.00 -50.73
N TYR A 11 -18.75 -32.23 -51.60
CA TYR A 11 -17.41 -31.63 -51.46
C TYR A 11 -17.43 -30.14 -51.80
N THR A 12 -18.21 -29.75 -52.81
CA THR A 12 -18.42 -28.34 -53.12
C THR A 12 -19.08 -27.62 -51.93
N ALA A 13 -20.14 -28.19 -51.36
CA ALA A 13 -20.80 -27.61 -50.19
C ALA A 13 -19.87 -27.47 -48.96
N PHE A 14 -19.02 -28.47 -48.69
CA PHE A 14 -18.05 -28.41 -47.59
C PHE A 14 -16.98 -27.35 -47.80
N VAL A 15 -16.45 -27.21 -49.02
CA VAL A 15 -15.46 -26.17 -49.34
C VAL A 15 -16.09 -24.79 -49.27
N THR A 16 -17.32 -24.61 -49.77
CA THR A 16 -18.02 -23.32 -49.67
C THR A 16 -18.35 -22.96 -48.22
N LEU A 17 -18.76 -23.92 -47.39
CA LEU A 17 -19.00 -23.70 -45.96
C LEU A 17 -17.70 -23.35 -45.22
N GLY A 18 -16.60 -24.06 -45.52
CA GLY A 18 -15.28 -23.75 -44.97
C GLY A 18 -14.81 -22.35 -45.34
N LEU A 19 -14.99 -21.94 -46.60
CA LEU A 19 -14.64 -20.57 -47.05
C LEU A 19 -15.53 -19.51 -46.41
N MET A 20 -16.84 -19.77 -46.23
CA MET A 20 -17.77 -18.85 -45.57
C MET A 20 -17.45 -18.68 -44.08
N ILE A 21 -17.07 -19.75 -43.38
CA ILE A 21 -16.64 -19.68 -41.97
C ILE A 21 -15.32 -18.92 -41.86
N THR A 22 -14.36 -19.17 -42.75
CA THR A 22 -13.08 -18.44 -42.76
C THR A 22 -13.28 -16.95 -43.09
N LEU A 23 -14.15 -16.62 -44.06
CA LEU A 23 -14.52 -15.24 -44.36
C LEU A 23 -15.28 -14.58 -43.21
N TYR A 24 -16.17 -15.30 -42.52
CA TYR A 24 -16.86 -14.80 -41.33
C TYR A 24 -15.88 -14.52 -40.19
N MET A 25 -14.92 -15.42 -39.94
CA MET A 25 -13.87 -15.25 -38.92
C MET A 25 -12.88 -14.13 -39.26
N LEU A 26 -12.63 -13.87 -40.55
CA LEU A 26 -11.81 -12.74 -41.00
C LEU A 26 -12.59 -11.43 -40.99
N TYR A 27 -13.90 -11.45 -41.25
CA TYR A 27 -14.77 -10.26 -41.23
C TYR A 27 -15.18 -9.88 -39.80
N SER A 28 -15.34 -10.84 -38.89
CA SER A 28 -15.62 -10.58 -37.46
C SER A 28 -14.40 -10.04 -36.69
N ASN A 29 -13.23 -9.96 -37.33
CA ASN A 29 -12.03 -9.31 -36.82
C ASN A 29 -11.80 -7.92 -37.46
N THR A 30 -12.81 -7.32 -38.10
CA THR A 30 -12.72 -5.92 -38.52
C THR A 30 -13.06 -5.00 -37.36
N ASP A 31 -12.02 -4.31 -36.91
CA ASP A 31 -11.95 -3.18 -35.99
C ASP A 31 -13.30 -2.50 -35.70
N GLY A 32 -13.80 -2.69 -34.48
CA GLY A 32 -14.72 -1.72 -33.89
C GLY A 32 -14.06 -0.34 -33.88
N PRO A 33 -14.82 0.76 -34.05
CA PRO A 33 -14.24 2.10 -34.04
C PRO A 33 -13.55 2.33 -32.70
N VAL A 34 -12.22 2.39 -32.74
CA VAL A 34 -11.39 2.86 -31.63
C VAL A 34 -11.93 4.24 -31.25
N PRO A 35 -12.39 4.48 -30.01
CA PRO A 35 -12.71 5.83 -29.58
C PRO A 35 -11.45 6.66 -29.75
N ALA A 36 -11.50 7.64 -30.65
CA ALA A 36 -10.49 8.66 -30.77
C ALA A 36 -10.48 9.49 -29.49
N SER A 37 -9.77 8.99 -28.48
CA SER A 37 -9.27 9.77 -27.35
C SER A 37 -7.83 9.32 -27.09
N SER A 38 -7.00 9.35 -28.13
CA SER A 38 -5.57 9.58 -27.94
C SER A 38 -5.36 11.03 -27.52
N LYS A 39 -5.76 11.36 -26.29
CA LYS A 39 -5.11 12.48 -25.61
C LYS A 39 -3.66 12.04 -25.47
N VAL A 40 -2.81 12.64 -26.29
CA VAL A 40 -1.36 12.54 -26.16
C VAL A 40 -1.02 12.96 -24.74
N PHE A 41 -0.77 12.00 -23.86
CA PHE A 41 -0.16 12.26 -22.57
C PHE A 41 1.24 12.81 -22.85
N ILE A 42 1.37 14.12 -22.71
CA ILE A 42 2.66 14.79 -22.66
C ILE A 42 3.24 14.44 -21.29
N LEU A 43 4.46 13.90 -21.27
CA LEU A 43 5.24 13.41 -20.11
C LEU A 43 5.43 14.43 -18.95
N GLN A 44 4.79 15.59 -19.02
CA GLN A 44 5.01 16.77 -18.17
C GLN A 44 3.74 17.39 -17.58
N ASP A 45 2.52 16.91 -17.86
CA ASP A 45 1.35 17.46 -17.18
C ASP A 45 1.23 16.92 -15.74
N SER A 46 1.89 17.62 -14.82
CA SER A 46 1.88 17.37 -13.39
C SER A 46 0.81 18.16 -12.65
N THR A 47 -0.14 18.79 -13.34
CA THR A 47 -1.23 19.53 -12.70
C THR A 47 -2.08 18.61 -11.82
N LEU A 48 -2.75 19.18 -10.82
CA LEU A 48 -3.65 18.42 -9.93
C LEU A 48 -4.73 17.65 -10.71
N PRO A 49 -5.47 18.23 -11.68
CA PRO A 49 -6.44 17.49 -12.47
C PRO A 49 -5.84 16.28 -13.19
N SER A 50 -4.64 16.44 -13.75
CA SER A 50 -3.97 15.37 -14.50
C SER A 50 -3.45 14.25 -13.58
N ARG A 51 -3.02 14.58 -12.35
CA ARG A 51 -2.69 13.56 -11.33
C ARG A 51 -3.92 12.78 -10.87
N VAL A 52 -5.04 13.47 -10.62
CA VAL A 52 -6.31 12.83 -10.25
C VAL A 52 -6.82 11.93 -11.37
N GLN A 53 -6.76 12.40 -12.62
CA GLN A 53 -7.15 11.61 -13.79
C GLN A 53 -6.31 10.32 -13.91
N ARG A 54 -4.98 10.40 -13.76
CA ARG A 54 -4.12 9.21 -13.77
C ARG A 54 -4.45 8.25 -12.63
N ALA A 55 -4.73 8.76 -11.43
CA ALA A 55 -5.14 7.92 -10.30
C ALA A 55 -6.45 7.17 -10.58
N HIS A 56 -7.41 7.80 -11.27
CA HIS A 56 -8.62 7.12 -11.74
C HIS A 56 -8.31 6.02 -12.76
N GLU A 57 -7.46 6.30 -13.75
CA GLU A 57 -7.09 5.30 -14.78
C GLU A 57 -6.39 4.08 -14.18
N ILE A 58 -5.51 4.28 -13.20
CA ILE A 58 -4.86 3.19 -12.46
C ILE A 58 -5.88 2.40 -11.65
N TYR A 59 -6.82 3.07 -10.99
CA TYR A 59 -7.87 2.41 -10.23
C TYR A 59 -8.80 1.58 -11.11
N ASP A 60 -9.18 2.10 -12.28
CA ASP A 60 -10.02 1.38 -13.25
C ASP A 60 -9.31 0.14 -13.81
N ASP A 61 -7.99 0.18 -13.97
CA ASP A 61 -7.18 -1.00 -14.32
C ASP A 61 -7.20 -2.04 -13.19
N MET A 62 -7.05 -1.60 -11.93
CA MET A 62 -7.16 -2.48 -10.76
C MET A 62 -8.54 -3.14 -10.67
N LEU A 63 -9.63 -2.42 -10.96
CA LEU A 63 -10.98 -3.01 -11.00
C LEU A 63 -11.09 -4.15 -12.03
N LYS A 64 -10.51 -3.98 -13.22
CA LYS A 64 -10.47 -5.05 -14.24
C LYS A 64 -9.65 -6.25 -13.76
N GLN A 65 -8.53 -6.01 -13.07
CA GLN A 65 -7.72 -7.08 -12.49
C GLN A 65 -8.48 -7.81 -11.37
N ARG A 66 -9.23 -7.09 -10.51
CA ARG A 66 -10.10 -7.68 -9.48
C ARG A 66 -11.15 -8.60 -10.11
N GLU A 67 -11.81 -8.16 -11.18
CA GLU A 67 -12.74 -9.04 -11.91
C GLU A 67 -12.04 -10.28 -12.46
N GLY A 68 -10.81 -10.13 -12.97
CA GLY A 68 -9.99 -11.25 -13.44
C GLY A 68 -9.68 -12.24 -12.31
N LEU A 69 -9.35 -11.74 -11.13
CA LEU A 69 -9.07 -12.53 -9.94
C LEU A 69 -10.32 -13.27 -9.46
N ILE A 70 -11.49 -12.61 -9.45
CA ILE A 70 -12.79 -13.22 -9.16
C ILE A 70 -13.06 -14.34 -10.15
N LYS A 71 -12.98 -14.07 -11.47
CA LYS A 71 -13.17 -15.08 -12.51
C LYS A 71 -12.22 -16.28 -12.37
N LYS A 72 -11.00 -16.06 -11.90
CA LYS A 72 -9.97 -17.10 -11.70
C LYS A 72 -10.29 -18.02 -10.52
N PHE A 73 -10.68 -17.47 -9.36
CA PHE A 73 -10.80 -18.24 -8.11
C PHE A 73 -12.22 -18.59 -7.70
N GLY A 74 -13.22 -17.90 -8.23
CA GLY A 74 -14.63 -18.20 -8.01
C GLY A 74 -15.48 -17.41 -8.99
N PRO A 75 -15.96 -18.01 -10.11
CA PRO A 75 -16.66 -17.28 -11.17
C PRO A 75 -17.91 -16.55 -10.67
N LYS A 76 -18.38 -16.88 -9.46
CA LYS A 76 -19.31 -16.07 -8.68
C LYS A 76 -18.65 -15.67 -7.35
N PRO A 77 -18.84 -14.43 -6.87
CA PRO A 77 -18.26 -13.97 -5.60
C PRO A 77 -18.54 -14.87 -4.38
N LYS A 78 -19.70 -15.53 -4.34
CA LYS A 78 -20.06 -16.46 -3.26
C LYS A 78 -19.19 -17.73 -3.18
N ASP A 79 -18.48 -18.04 -4.26
CA ASP A 79 -17.62 -19.23 -4.37
C ASP A 79 -16.18 -18.91 -3.89
N ILE A 80 -15.90 -17.66 -3.49
CA ILE A 80 -14.60 -17.19 -3.03
C ILE A 80 -14.58 -17.18 -1.49
N GLU A 81 -13.56 -17.81 -0.92
CA GLU A 81 -13.31 -17.78 0.53
C GLU A 81 -12.55 -16.49 0.88
N LEU A 82 -12.75 -15.91 2.07
CA LEU A 82 -11.98 -14.72 2.47
C LEU A 82 -10.49 -15.06 2.70
N PHE A 83 -10.26 -16.23 3.28
CA PHE A 83 -8.97 -16.75 3.71
C PHE A 83 -8.97 -18.24 3.37
N PRO A 84 -8.58 -18.60 2.14
CA PRO A 84 -8.77 -19.96 1.67
C PRO A 84 -7.90 -20.96 2.42
N GLU A 85 -8.38 -22.20 2.51
CA GLU A 85 -7.65 -23.26 3.21
C GLU A 85 -6.31 -23.58 2.56
N ASN A 86 -5.39 -24.04 3.41
CA ASN A 86 -4.07 -24.49 3.04
C ASN A 86 -4.13 -25.87 2.35
N LYS A 87 -4.72 -25.97 1.14
CA LYS A 87 -4.90 -27.20 0.34
C LYS A 87 -4.62 -27.01 -1.16
N ALA A 88 -4.00 -28.01 -1.77
CA ALA A 88 -3.70 -28.01 -3.21
C ALA A 88 -4.95 -28.24 -4.10
N PRO A 89 -5.09 -27.60 -5.28
CA PRO A 89 -4.21 -26.55 -5.81
C PRO A 89 -4.36 -25.26 -5.02
N TRP A 90 -3.23 -24.76 -4.55
CA TRP A 90 -3.14 -23.63 -3.63
C TRP A 90 -3.70 -22.37 -4.27
N PRO A 91 -4.70 -21.72 -3.68
CA PRO A 91 -5.09 -20.37 -4.06
C PRO A 91 -4.18 -19.35 -3.36
N PRO A 92 -3.21 -18.72 -4.07
CA PRO A 92 -2.31 -17.74 -3.47
C PRO A 92 -3.00 -16.36 -3.34
N TYR A 93 -4.05 -16.28 -2.54
CA TYR A 93 -4.75 -15.04 -2.27
C TYR A 93 -5.30 -14.98 -0.84
N THR A 94 -5.56 -13.77 -0.41
CA THR A 94 -6.41 -13.37 0.70
C THR A 94 -7.46 -12.38 0.19
N VAL A 95 -8.48 -12.08 1.00
CA VAL A 95 -9.46 -11.05 0.68
C VAL A 95 -8.82 -9.72 0.29
N TRP A 96 -7.72 -9.34 0.94
CA TRP A 96 -7.07 -8.03 0.75
C TRP A 96 -6.47 -7.86 -0.65
N ASP A 97 -6.11 -8.95 -1.32
CA ASP A 97 -5.59 -8.94 -2.69
C ASP A 97 -6.63 -8.50 -3.73
N PHE A 98 -7.92 -8.58 -3.40
CA PHE A 98 -9.01 -8.07 -4.25
C PHE A 98 -9.25 -6.58 -4.07
N PHE A 99 -8.80 -6.00 -2.96
CA PHE A 99 -9.09 -4.60 -2.58
C PHE A 99 -7.81 -3.81 -2.26
N PRO A 100 -6.77 -3.85 -3.12
CA PRO A 100 -5.56 -3.06 -2.87
C PRO A 100 -5.90 -1.57 -2.93
N ALA A 101 -5.18 -0.78 -2.13
CA ALA A 101 -5.26 0.68 -2.13
C ALA A 101 -4.58 1.31 -3.35
N ALA A 102 -5.10 1.03 -4.55
CA ALA A 102 -4.48 1.42 -5.81
C ALA A 102 -4.70 2.88 -6.23
N PHE A 103 -5.56 3.64 -5.52
CA PHE A 103 -5.78 5.04 -5.86
C PHE A 103 -4.65 5.90 -5.31
N THR A 104 -3.83 6.48 -6.18
CA THR A 104 -2.76 7.38 -5.71
C THR A 104 -3.36 8.67 -5.15
N CYS A 105 -3.13 8.95 -3.87
CA CYS A 105 -3.44 10.25 -3.29
C CYS A 105 -2.75 11.35 -4.12
N PRO A 106 -3.48 12.38 -4.60
CA PRO A 106 -2.89 13.45 -5.42
C PRO A 106 -2.01 14.42 -4.61
N HIS A 107 -1.90 14.19 -3.30
CA HIS A 107 -1.13 14.97 -2.34
C HIS A 107 -0.23 14.03 -1.52
N GLU A 108 0.53 14.57 -0.58
CA GLU A 108 1.30 13.74 0.34
C GLU A 108 0.39 12.94 1.28
N ILE A 109 0.73 11.68 1.49
CA ILE A 109 0.19 10.81 2.52
C ILE A 109 1.07 10.95 3.77
N GLN A 110 0.45 11.14 4.93
CA GLN A 110 1.13 11.18 6.22
C GLN A 110 0.44 10.24 7.21
N ARG A 111 1.20 9.38 7.87
CA ARG A 111 0.72 8.64 9.05
C ARG A 111 0.75 9.58 10.25
N LEU A 112 -0.41 9.83 10.85
CA LEU A 112 -0.54 10.70 12.01
C LEU A 112 -0.84 9.87 13.25
N GLY A 113 -0.20 10.21 14.36
CA GLY A 113 -0.31 9.50 15.64
C GLY A 113 0.82 8.49 15.87
N ALA A 114 0.66 7.65 16.89
CA ALA A 114 1.66 6.68 17.31
C ALA A 114 2.00 5.69 16.19
N LEU A 115 3.30 5.35 16.01
CA LEU A 115 3.70 4.19 15.22
C LEU A 115 3.22 2.90 15.90
N GLY A 116 2.72 1.94 15.11
CA GLY A 116 1.90 0.83 15.60
C GLY A 116 0.44 1.23 15.74
N ASP A 117 -0.29 0.59 16.66
CA ASP A 117 -1.73 0.82 16.80
C ASP A 117 -2.11 2.28 17.18
N GLY A 118 -3.26 2.74 16.69
CA GLY A 118 -3.86 4.06 16.95
C GLY A 118 -3.62 5.13 15.88
N GLY A 119 -2.48 5.10 15.19
CA GLY A 119 -2.18 6.03 14.09
C GLY A 119 -2.98 5.75 12.81
N LYS A 120 -3.31 6.77 12.02
CA LYS A 120 -4.03 6.61 10.73
C LYS A 120 -3.40 7.45 9.63
N PHE A 121 -3.55 7.02 8.37
CA PHE A 121 -3.00 7.70 7.20
C PHE A 121 -3.95 8.79 6.67
N VAL A 122 -3.42 9.99 6.44
CA VAL A 122 -4.15 11.15 5.94
C VAL A 122 -3.58 11.58 4.59
N CYS A 123 -4.45 11.76 3.61
CA CYS A 123 -4.11 12.30 2.29
C CYS A 123 -4.22 13.83 2.32
N GLY A 124 -3.10 14.51 2.04
CA GLY A 124 -3.02 15.95 1.85
C GLY A 124 -3.23 16.79 3.10
N LEU A 125 -2.60 16.46 4.23
CA LEU A 125 -2.70 17.29 5.45
C LEU A 125 -2.29 18.75 5.19
N SER A 126 -1.33 19.00 4.29
CA SER A 126 -0.93 20.35 3.84
C SER A 126 -2.10 21.19 3.31
N ARG A 127 -3.19 20.54 2.88
CA ARG A 127 -4.39 21.19 2.34
C ARG A 127 -5.28 21.83 3.40
N VAL A 128 -5.15 21.38 4.65
CA VAL A 128 -5.99 21.84 5.77
C VAL A 128 -5.21 22.56 6.86
N VAL A 129 -3.87 22.65 6.75
CA VAL A 129 -3.00 23.32 7.73
C VAL A 129 -3.48 24.74 8.07
N GLU A 130 -3.78 25.54 7.05
CA GLU A 130 -4.17 26.95 7.21
C GLU A 130 -5.67 27.17 6.95
N LYS A 131 -6.48 26.10 6.81
CA LYS A 131 -7.92 26.19 6.53
C LYS A 131 -8.67 26.65 7.79
N PRO A 132 -9.23 27.87 7.84
CA PRO A 132 -9.80 28.43 9.08
C PRO A 132 -11.01 27.67 9.63
N ASP A 133 -11.77 27.03 8.76
CA ASP A 133 -12.98 26.26 9.03
C ASP A 133 -12.73 24.75 8.94
N CYS A 134 -11.52 24.29 9.27
CA CYS A 134 -11.19 22.87 9.24
C CYS A 134 -11.94 22.10 10.34
N VAL A 135 -12.68 21.06 9.96
CA VAL A 135 -13.48 20.21 10.86
C VAL A 135 -13.01 18.76 10.76
N VAL A 136 -12.70 18.16 11.91
CA VAL A 136 -12.30 16.75 12.02
C VAL A 136 -13.24 16.04 12.97
N TYR A 137 -13.76 14.88 12.54
CA TYR A 137 -14.56 14.00 13.39
C TYR A 137 -13.77 12.72 13.64
N SER A 138 -13.71 12.29 14.89
CA SER A 138 -13.04 11.05 15.28
C SER A 138 -13.93 10.22 16.20
N PHE A 139 -14.20 8.98 15.78
CA PHE A 139 -15.03 8.02 16.49
C PHE A 139 -14.18 6.84 16.95
N GLY A 140 -14.39 6.42 18.21
CA GLY A 140 -13.60 5.36 18.86
C GLY A 140 -12.20 5.83 19.23
N ILE A 141 -12.14 6.67 20.26
CA ILE A 141 -10.88 7.23 20.74
C ILE A 141 -10.13 6.20 21.60
N ASN A 142 -10.85 5.37 22.35
CA ASN A 142 -10.34 4.27 23.18
C ASN A 142 -9.18 4.65 24.12
N GLY A 143 -9.16 5.92 24.55
CA GLY A 143 -8.14 6.48 25.44
C GLY A 143 -6.79 6.78 24.79
N GLU A 144 -6.63 6.57 23.49
CA GLU A 144 -5.44 6.92 22.71
C GLU A 144 -5.79 8.11 21.81
N SER A 145 -5.09 9.24 21.95
CA SER A 145 -5.41 10.45 21.17
C SER A 145 -4.23 11.03 20.42
N SER A 146 -3.24 10.19 20.06
CA SER A 146 -2.07 10.64 19.32
C SER A 146 -2.42 11.14 17.91
N PHE A 147 -3.38 10.50 17.23
CA PHE A 147 -3.85 10.92 15.91
C PHE A 147 -4.45 12.34 15.95
N GLU A 148 -5.41 12.56 16.85
CA GLU A 148 -6.07 13.85 17.02
C GLU A 148 -5.06 14.89 17.48
N ARG A 149 -4.12 14.48 18.35
CA ARG A 149 -3.06 15.34 18.82
C ARG A 149 -2.15 15.83 17.69
N GLU A 150 -1.71 14.95 16.79
CA GLU A 150 -0.83 15.35 15.69
C GLU A 150 -1.53 16.27 14.68
N ILE A 151 -2.83 16.07 14.41
CA ILE A 151 -3.61 17.01 13.60
C ILE A 151 -3.59 18.40 14.24
N LEU A 152 -3.83 18.50 15.55
CA LEU A 152 -3.77 19.78 16.26
C LEU A 152 -2.39 20.43 16.18
N ASP A 153 -1.31 19.65 16.20
CA ASP A 153 0.05 20.20 16.09
C ASP A 153 0.36 20.78 14.73
N LYS A 154 -0.04 20.04 13.70
CA LYS A 154 0.33 20.29 12.33
C LYS A 154 -0.62 21.27 11.65
N THR A 155 -1.74 21.64 12.28
CA THR A 155 -2.73 22.58 11.73
C THR A 155 -2.95 23.78 12.63
N ASP A 156 -3.27 24.93 12.04
CA ASP A 156 -3.42 26.19 12.78
C ASP A 156 -4.86 26.36 13.30
N TYR A 157 -5.88 25.81 12.62
CA TYR A 157 -7.29 26.10 12.93
C TYR A 157 -8.21 24.89 13.16
N CYS A 158 -7.79 23.67 12.77
CA CYS A 158 -8.68 22.51 12.81
C CYS A 158 -9.32 22.31 14.19
N GLN A 159 -10.65 22.12 14.19
CA GLN A 159 -11.45 21.77 15.34
C GLN A 159 -11.73 20.27 15.31
N ILE A 160 -11.47 19.56 16.41
CA ILE A 160 -11.67 18.11 16.51
C ILE A 160 -12.87 17.80 17.38
N TRP A 161 -13.80 17.01 16.83
CA TRP A 161 -14.96 16.47 17.52
C TRP A 161 -14.77 14.98 17.76
N GLY A 162 -14.57 14.61 19.02
CA GLY A 162 -14.31 13.24 19.46
C GLY A 162 -15.54 12.60 20.08
N TYR A 163 -15.82 11.36 19.66
CA TYR A 163 -16.98 10.61 20.08
C TYR A 163 -16.61 9.19 20.48
N ASP A 164 -16.81 8.87 21.74
CA ASP A 164 -16.60 7.51 22.23
C ASP A 164 -17.36 7.28 23.53
N PHE A 165 -18.33 6.37 23.52
CA PHE A 165 -19.14 6.08 24.70
C PHE A 165 -18.40 5.30 25.80
N SER A 166 -17.27 4.68 25.49
CA SER A 166 -16.48 3.84 26.41
C SER A 166 -15.55 4.66 27.31
N VAL A 167 -15.19 5.87 26.89
CA VAL A 167 -14.31 6.79 27.64
C VAL A 167 -15.01 8.11 27.97
N LYS A 168 -14.41 8.88 28.88
CA LYS A 168 -14.99 10.14 29.40
C LYS A 168 -14.38 11.39 28.78
N SER A 169 -13.25 11.27 28.10
CA SER A 169 -12.50 12.36 27.48
C SER A 169 -11.56 11.80 26.42
N PHE A 170 -10.93 12.70 25.67
CA PHE A 170 -9.71 12.38 24.94
C PHE A 170 -8.62 11.82 25.87
N GLY A 171 -7.66 11.11 25.26
CA GLY A 171 -6.47 10.56 25.88
C GLY A 171 -5.48 11.63 26.36
N PRO A 172 -4.47 11.22 27.14
CA PRO A 172 -3.52 12.14 27.77
C PRO A 172 -2.62 12.88 26.76
N GLU A 173 -2.58 12.46 25.50
CA GLU A 173 -1.79 13.07 24.43
C GLU A 173 -2.26 14.51 24.14
N ILE A 174 -3.56 14.80 24.33
CA ILE A 174 -4.10 16.15 24.14
C ILE A 174 -3.81 17.02 25.37
N SER A 175 -2.79 17.86 25.25
CA SER A 175 -2.43 18.81 26.31
C SER A 175 -3.49 19.90 26.52
N ARG A 176 -3.49 20.50 27.72
CA ARG A 176 -4.40 21.61 28.07
C ARG A 176 -4.28 22.81 27.12
N ALA A 177 -3.11 23.03 26.53
CA ALA A 177 -2.90 24.13 25.58
C ALA A 177 -3.75 23.98 24.31
N LEU A 178 -4.13 22.75 23.96
CA LEU A 178 -4.83 22.43 22.71
C LEU A 178 -6.31 22.15 22.92
N ALA A 179 -6.72 21.95 24.17
CA ALA A 179 -8.09 21.61 24.55
C ALA A 179 -9.14 22.61 24.01
N HIS A 180 -8.75 23.86 23.75
CA HIS A 180 -9.63 24.88 23.19
C HIS A 180 -10.09 24.61 21.75
N ARG A 181 -9.45 23.68 21.03
CA ARG A 181 -9.83 23.23 19.67
C ARG A 181 -10.45 21.83 19.65
N THR A 182 -10.82 21.29 20.82
CA THR A 182 -11.32 19.92 20.95
C THR A 182 -12.66 19.88 21.66
N HIS A 183 -13.55 19.01 21.18
CA HIS A 183 -14.92 18.88 21.67
C HIS A 183 -15.23 17.40 21.85
N PHE A 184 -15.40 16.93 23.09
CA PHE A 184 -15.64 15.51 23.37
C PHE A 184 -17.06 15.24 23.85
N LYS A 185 -17.67 14.14 23.36
CA LYS A 185 -18.91 13.59 23.89
C LYS A 185 -18.83 12.06 23.98
N ALA A 186 -19.36 11.51 25.08
CA ALA A 186 -19.41 10.06 25.28
C ALA A 186 -20.57 9.41 24.50
N PHE A 187 -20.53 9.52 23.17
CA PHE A 187 -21.55 9.04 22.24
C PHE A 187 -20.97 7.99 21.29
N GLY A 188 -21.79 7.06 20.82
CA GLY A 188 -21.43 6.13 19.75
C GLY A 188 -22.00 6.56 18.39
N LEU A 189 -21.36 6.09 17.32
CA LEU A 189 -21.85 6.23 15.95
C LEU A 189 -22.70 5.01 15.57
N ALA A 190 -23.84 5.22 14.93
CA ALA A 190 -24.71 4.14 14.45
C ALA A 190 -25.52 4.55 13.22
N GLY A 191 -26.15 3.55 12.57
CA GLY A 191 -27.07 3.79 11.45
C GLY A 191 -28.41 4.43 11.81
N SER A 192 -28.74 4.52 13.10
CA SER A 192 -29.95 5.18 13.61
C SER A 192 -29.69 5.85 14.96
N ASP A 193 -30.43 6.92 15.24
CA ASP A 193 -30.35 7.62 16.53
C ASP A 193 -31.02 6.77 17.63
N LYS A 194 -30.33 6.62 18.77
CA LYS A 194 -30.80 6.04 20.02
C LYS A 194 -30.37 6.97 21.16
N ASP A 195 -31.11 8.05 21.33
CA ASP A 195 -30.77 9.16 22.23
C ASP A 195 -31.82 9.44 23.30
N GLY A 196 -32.78 8.52 23.46
CA GLY A 196 -33.86 8.60 24.41
C GLY A 196 -33.37 8.59 25.87
N PRO A 197 -34.24 8.96 26.84
CA PRO A 197 -33.83 9.10 28.24
C PRO A 197 -33.30 7.82 28.91
N ARG A 198 -33.60 6.65 28.33
CA ARG A 198 -33.17 5.34 28.84
C ARG A 198 -32.10 4.67 27.97
N ASP A 199 -31.73 5.29 26.85
CA ASP A 199 -30.77 4.70 25.92
C ASP A 199 -29.34 4.94 26.43
N HIS A 200 -28.67 3.85 26.79
CA HIS A 200 -27.28 3.85 27.24
C HIS A 200 -26.53 2.64 26.64
N PRO A 201 -25.45 2.87 25.87
CA PRO A 201 -24.90 4.17 25.47
C PRO A 201 -25.83 4.92 24.50
N LYS A 202 -25.67 6.25 24.42
CA LYS A 202 -26.35 7.05 23.40
C LYS A 202 -25.68 6.83 22.05
N MET A 203 -26.47 6.54 21.03
CA MET A 203 -25.99 6.31 19.67
C MET A 203 -26.58 7.35 18.72
N TYR A 204 -25.80 7.84 17.77
CA TYR A 204 -26.25 8.85 16.83
C TYR A 204 -25.81 8.54 15.40
N LYS A 205 -26.60 8.99 14.44
CA LYS A 205 -26.18 9.11 13.04
C LYS A 205 -25.16 10.23 12.88
N LEU A 206 -24.26 10.09 11.91
CA LEU A 206 -23.32 11.16 11.55
C LEU A 206 -24.06 12.47 11.21
N GLU A 207 -25.10 12.38 10.39
CA GLU A 207 -25.95 13.52 10.00
C GLU A 207 -26.51 14.28 11.21
N THR A 208 -26.95 13.56 12.24
CA THR A 208 -27.51 14.14 13.46
C THR A 208 -26.44 14.90 14.24
N LEU A 209 -25.24 14.34 14.37
CA LEU A 209 -24.11 15.01 15.03
C LEU A 209 -23.62 16.24 14.25
N MET A 210 -23.53 16.14 12.92
CA MET A 210 -23.21 17.27 12.05
C MET A 210 -24.21 18.42 12.23
N LYS A 211 -25.51 18.12 12.23
CA LYS A 211 -26.56 19.11 12.45
C LYS A 211 -26.50 19.75 13.85
N GLN A 212 -26.24 18.96 14.89
CA GLN A 212 -26.11 19.48 16.26
C GLN A 212 -24.95 20.46 16.41
N ASN A 213 -23.86 20.22 15.70
CA ASN A 213 -22.68 21.07 15.74
C ASN A 213 -22.71 22.21 14.71
N GLY A 214 -23.69 22.22 13.80
CA GLY A 214 -23.79 23.22 12.73
C GLY A 214 -22.75 23.05 11.62
N HIS A 215 -22.35 21.82 11.32
CA HIS A 215 -21.41 21.52 10.23
C HIS A 215 -22.13 20.91 9.03
N ASP A 216 -21.79 21.38 7.84
CA ASP A 216 -22.27 20.80 6.58
C ASP A 216 -21.22 19.90 5.91
N PHE A 217 -19.97 19.97 6.36
CA PHE A 217 -18.85 19.23 5.78
C PHE A 217 -17.79 18.88 6.83
N ILE A 218 -17.15 17.71 6.67
CA ILE A 218 -16.05 17.23 7.52
C ILE A 218 -14.80 17.06 6.65
N ASP A 219 -13.69 17.71 6.99
CA ASP A 219 -12.45 17.58 6.21
C ASP A 219 -11.79 16.21 6.37
N ILE A 220 -11.76 15.69 7.60
CA ILE A 220 -11.17 14.39 7.95
C ILE A 220 -12.13 13.64 8.88
N LEU A 221 -12.57 12.46 8.45
CA LEU A 221 -13.46 11.59 9.22
C LEU A 221 -12.72 10.29 9.59
N LYS A 222 -12.41 10.10 10.87
CA LYS A 222 -11.88 8.84 11.42
C LYS A 222 -13.03 8.06 12.05
N ILE A 223 -13.20 6.80 11.63
CA ILE A 223 -14.18 5.85 12.17
C ILE A 223 -13.45 4.57 12.57
N ASP A 224 -13.50 4.28 13.86
CA ASP A 224 -12.91 3.10 14.47
C ASP A 224 -13.91 2.56 15.51
N ILE A 225 -14.84 1.68 15.12
CA ILE A 225 -16.05 1.39 15.93
C ILE A 225 -16.32 -0.11 16.13
N GLU A 226 -15.27 -0.93 16.17
CA GLU A 226 -15.28 -2.30 16.72
C GLU A 226 -16.40 -3.21 16.19
N GLY A 227 -16.54 -3.32 14.86
CA GLY A 227 -17.43 -4.28 14.20
C GLY A 227 -18.78 -3.72 13.73
N TRP A 228 -19.10 -2.47 14.07
CA TRP A 228 -20.33 -1.80 13.62
C TRP A 228 -20.17 -1.08 12.28
N GLU A 229 -19.02 -1.17 11.63
CA GLU A 229 -18.66 -0.38 10.44
C GLU A 229 -19.56 -0.71 9.27
N PHE A 230 -19.87 -2.00 9.07
CA PHE A 230 -20.70 -2.46 7.97
C PHE A 230 -22.10 -1.86 8.00
N GLU A 231 -22.80 -1.98 9.12
CA GLU A 231 -24.15 -1.44 9.28
C GLU A 231 -24.13 0.10 9.25
N THR A 232 -23.19 0.69 10.00
CA THR A 232 -23.09 2.14 10.16
C THR A 232 -22.75 2.83 8.85
N LEU A 233 -21.73 2.38 8.11
CA LEU A 233 -21.39 2.97 6.82
C LEU A 233 -22.45 2.70 5.77
N THR A 234 -23.09 1.53 5.79
CA THR A 234 -24.22 1.27 4.88
C THR A 234 -25.35 2.29 5.07
N ALA A 235 -25.72 2.56 6.32
CA ALA A 235 -26.74 3.55 6.64
C ALA A 235 -26.31 4.99 6.34
N LEU A 236 -25.03 5.29 6.52
CA LEU A 236 -24.44 6.60 6.22
C LEU A 236 -24.40 6.87 4.72
N ILE A 237 -23.92 5.91 3.92
CA ILE A 237 -23.56 6.10 2.51
C ILE A 237 -24.76 5.95 1.56
N LYS A 238 -25.63 4.96 1.77
CA LYS A 238 -26.76 4.66 0.85
C LYS A 238 -27.64 5.89 0.53
N PRO A 239 -27.99 6.76 1.49
CA PRO A 239 -28.78 7.96 1.18
C PRO A 239 -28.10 8.91 0.17
N TYR A 240 -26.77 9.01 0.18
CA TYR A 240 -26.02 9.86 -0.75
C TYR A 240 -25.99 9.29 -2.16
N ILE A 241 -25.80 7.97 -2.30
CA ILE A 241 -25.92 7.27 -3.58
C ILE A 241 -27.32 7.46 -4.17
N GLN A 242 -28.36 7.18 -3.38
CA GLN A 242 -29.76 7.27 -3.83
C GLN A 242 -30.15 8.70 -4.24
N SER A 243 -29.66 9.70 -3.51
CA SER A 243 -29.92 11.11 -3.82
C SER A 243 -28.96 11.72 -4.84
N ARG A 244 -27.95 10.96 -5.30
CA ARG A 244 -26.86 11.42 -6.17
C ARG A 244 -26.15 12.68 -5.64
N LYS A 245 -26.04 12.78 -4.32
CA LYS A 245 -25.34 13.87 -3.65
C LYS A 245 -23.92 13.42 -3.28
N PRO A 246 -22.94 14.34 -3.28
CA PRO A 246 -21.61 14.03 -2.78
C PRO A 246 -21.66 13.70 -1.29
N LEU A 247 -20.71 12.88 -0.84
CA LEU A 247 -20.52 12.58 0.57
C LEU A 247 -20.17 13.85 1.36
N PRO A 248 -20.58 13.97 2.64
CA PRO A 248 -20.42 15.18 3.43
C PRO A 248 -19.02 15.27 4.07
N PHE A 249 -18.02 14.58 3.50
CA PHE A 249 -16.67 14.55 4.03
C PHE A 249 -15.60 14.43 2.92
N GLY A 250 -14.40 14.93 3.19
CA GLY A 250 -13.29 14.95 2.24
C GLY A 250 -12.50 13.65 2.17
N GLN A 251 -12.28 13.00 3.32
CA GLN A 251 -11.61 11.70 3.40
C GLN A 251 -12.10 10.89 4.60
N LEU A 252 -11.95 9.57 4.52
CA LEU A 252 -12.36 8.60 5.53
C LEU A 252 -11.18 7.71 5.92
N GLN A 253 -10.82 7.74 7.20
CA GLN A 253 -9.94 6.78 7.86
C GLN A 253 -10.81 5.74 8.55
N LEU A 254 -10.69 4.48 8.14
CA LEU A 254 -11.59 3.42 8.56
C LEU A 254 -10.81 2.19 8.99
N GLU A 255 -11.15 1.65 10.15
CA GLU A 255 -10.78 0.29 10.55
C GLU A 255 -11.87 -0.70 10.13
N ILE A 256 -11.51 -1.88 9.62
CA ILE A 256 -12.46 -2.84 9.07
C ILE A 256 -12.33 -4.19 9.78
N HIS A 257 -13.40 -4.61 10.44
CA HIS A 257 -13.50 -5.90 11.14
C HIS A 257 -14.27 -6.95 10.31
N LEU A 258 -13.56 -7.81 9.58
CA LEU A 258 -14.17 -8.80 8.66
C LEU A 258 -14.89 -10.00 9.31
N TRP A 259 -15.08 -10.01 10.63
CA TRP A 259 -15.60 -11.18 11.33
C TRP A 259 -16.97 -11.63 10.83
N ASN A 260 -17.12 -12.94 10.60
CA ASN A 260 -18.36 -13.58 10.14
C ASN A 260 -18.94 -13.00 8.83
N LYS A 261 -18.10 -12.42 7.96
CA LYS A 261 -18.52 -11.96 6.62
C LYS A 261 -18.18 -12.99 5.56
N SER A 262 -18.95 -13.01 4.47
CA SER A 262 -18.58 -13.72 3.24
C SER A 262 -17.88 -12.77 2.28
N PHE A 263 -17.12 -13.32 1.33
CA PHE A 263 -16.51 -12.52 0.26
C PHE A 263 -17.57 -11.73 -0.53
N GLU A 264 -18.67 -12.37 -0.94
CA GLU A 264 -19.77 -11.72 -1.67
C GLU A 264 -20.35 -10.52 -0.91
N TYR A 265 -20.57 -10.66 0.41
CA TYR A 265 -21.05 -9.57 1.23
C TYR A 265 -20.04 -8.42 1.30
N PHE A 266 -18.76 -8.75 1.51
CA PHE A 266 -17.71 -7.75 1.60
C PHE A 266 -17.50 -7.01 0.28
N LEU A 267 -17.47 -7.73 -0.84
CA LEU A 267 -17.39 -7.16 -2.18
C LEU A 267 -18.53 -6.18 -2.43
N GLY A 268 -19.78 -6.57 -2.19
CA GLY A 268 -20.93 -5.67 -2.40
C GLY A 268 -20.93 -4.46 -1.48
N TRP A 269 -20.43 -4.60 -0.25
CA TRP A 269 -20.25 -3.47 0.66
C TRP A 269 -19.13 -2.52 0.19
N TRP A 270 -18.03 -3.06 -0.31
CA TRP A 270 -16.92 -2.27 -0.84
C TRP A 270 -17.31 -1.53 -2.14
N GLU A 271 -17.97 -2.21 -3.07
CA GLU A 271 -18.48 -1.63 -4.31
C GLU A 271 -19.48 -0.49 -4.06
N MET A 272 -20.28 -0.57 -2.97
CA MET A 272 -21.11 0.55 -2.53
C MET A 272 -20.27 1.78 -2.14
N LEU A 273 -19.13 1.60 -1.46
CA LEU A 273 -18.22 2.72 -1.16
C LEU A 273 -17.64 3.30 -2.46
N GLU A 274 -17.27 2.45 -3.41
CA GLU A 274 -16.77 2.85 -4.74
C GLU A 274 -17.84 3.62 -5.53
N GLU A 275 -19.10 3.17 -5.51
CA GLU A 275 -20.24 3.84 -6.14
C GLU A 275 -20.49 5.24 -5.53
N ALA A 276 -20.28 5.39 -4.23
CA ALA A 276 -20.36 6.67 -3.54
C ALA A 276 -19.20 7.63 -3.86
N GLY A 277 -18.19 7.17 -4.62
CA GLY A 277 -17.03 7.95 -5.03
C GLY A 277 -15.80 7.79 -4.12
N LEU A 278 -15.83 6.89 -3.14
CA LEU A 278 -14.65 6.60 -2.33
C LEU A 278 -13.66 5.74 -3.10
N ARG A 279 -12.38 5.99 -2.88
CA ARG A 279 -11.26 5.25 -3.49
C ARG A 279 -10.20 5.04 -2.42
N ALA A 280 -9.84 3.79 -2.15
CA ALA A 280 -8.82 3.46 -1.15
C ALA A 280 -7.44 3.92 -1.65
N PHE A 281 -6.78 4.77 -0.86
CA PHE A 281 -5.45 5.31 -1.15
C PHE A 281 -4.35 4.80 -0.22
N TRP A 282 -4.72 4.15 0.88
CA TRP A 282 -3.81 3.46 1.76
C TRP A 282 -4.51 2.30 2.48
N THR A 283 -3.76 1.25 2.78
CA THR A 283 -4.18 0.12 3.62
C THR A 283 -3.03 -0.29 4.53
N GLU A 284 -3.32 -0.48 5.81
CA GLU A 284 -2.41 -1.09 6.78
C GLU A 284 -3.16 -2.27 7.39
N VAL A 285 -2.54 -3.46 7.38
CA VAL A 285 -3.17 -4.68 7.88
C VAL A 285 -2.61 -5.03 9.24
N ASN A 286 -3.49 -5.24 10.22
CA ASN A 286 -3.13 -5.68 11.55
C ASN A 286 -2.61 -7.13 11.51
N THR A 287 -1.29 -7.31 11.48
CA THR A 287 -0.61 -8.63 11.44
C THR A 287 -0.24 -9.16 12.84
N CYS A 288 -0.68 -8.47 13.89
CA CYS A 288 -0.33 -8.73 15.28
C CYS A 288 -0.94 -10.02 15.86
N HIS A 289 -1.78 -10.73 15.10
CA HIS A 289 -2.46 -11.94 15.54
C HIS A 289 -1.52 -13.14 15.48
N ASN A 290 -0.75 -13.35 16.56
CA ASN A 290 0.06 -14.56 16.73
C ASN A 290 -0.28 -15.29 18.03
N SER A 291 -0.59 -16.57 17.89
CA SER A 291 -0.75 -17.62 18.92
C SER A 291 -2.09 -17.78 19.68
N ASN A 292 -2.50 -19.05 19.72
CA ASN A 292 -3.51 -19.77 20.49
C ASN A 292 -4.23 -19.04 21.65
N HIS A 293 -5.57 -19.22 21.66
CA HIS A 293 -6.47 -19.07 22.81
C HIS A 293 -6.96 -17.67 23.22
N VAL A 294 -7.27 -16.74 22.32
CA VAL A 294 -8.32 -15.74 22.65
C VAL A 294 -9.06 -15.29 21.40
N SER A 295 -10.36 -15.00 21.56
CA SER A 295 -11.21 -14.36 20.55
C SER A 295 -10.58 -13.07 20.04
N SER A 296 -10.88 -12.76 18.77
CA SER A 296 -10.47 -11.58 17.99
C SER A 296 -10.63 -10.20 18.67
N ALA A 297 -11.30 -10.12 19.81
CA ALA A 297 -11.50 -8.89 20.57
C ALA A 297 -10.27 -8.41 21.37
N ASP A 298 -9.25 -9.25 21.59
CA ASP A 298 -8.21 -8.96 22.59
C ASP A 298 -6.96 -8.23 22.06
N CYS A 299 -6.83 -8.03 20.74
CA CYS A 299 -5.73 -7.24 20.16
C CYS A 299 -6.07 -5.73 20.03
N LEU A 300 -7.36 -5.37 20.07
CA LEU A 300 -7.84 -3.98 19.89
C LEU A 300 -8.59 -3.46 21.14
N SER A 301 -8.99 -4.34 22.06
CA SER A 301 -9.74 -3.90 23.24
C SER A 301 -8.82 -3.51 24.42
N ASN A 302 -8.69 -2.20 24.62
CA ASN A 302 -8.66 -1.63 25.98
C ASN A 302 -10.02 -1.77 26.70
N SER A 303 -11.02 -2.43 26.09
CA SER A 303 -12.32 -2.67 26.72
C SER A 303 -12.25 -3.84 27.72
N PRO A 304 -12.54 -3.62 29.01
CA PRO A 304 -12.72 -4.72 29.94
C PRO A 304 -14.00 -5.48 29.55
N THR A 305 -13.84 -6.72 29.08
CA THR A 305 -14.97 -7.64 28.93
C THR A 305 -15.58 -7.89 30.31
N TRP A 306 -16.81 -7.43 30.50
CA TRP A 306 -17.57 -7.62 31.73
C TRP A 306 -17.95 -9.10 31.90
N SER A 307 -17.07 -9.86 32.52
CA SER A 307 -17.42 -11.14 33.15
C SER A 307 -17.88 -10.87 34.58
N THR A 308 -19.18 -11.03 34.81
CA THR A 308 -19.76 -11.00 36.16
C THR A 308 -19.18 -12.13 37.01
N LYS A 309 -18.22 -11.83 37.89
CA LYS A 309 -17.97 -12.53 39.16
C LYS A 309 -17.12 -11.69 40.12
N THR A 310 -17.81 -11.28 41.17
CA THR A 310 -17.46 -10.79 42.51
C THR A 310 -16.00 -10.82 43.02
N THR A 311 -15.63 -9.69 43.63
CA THR A 311 -14.81 -9.45 44.85
C THR A 311 -13.27 -9.36 44.80
N THR A 312 -12.83 -8.13 45.14
CA THR A 312 -11.68 -7.75 45.98
C THR A 312 -10.25 -7.94 45.46
N ALA A 313 -9.65 -6.85 44.98
CA ALA A 313 -8.34 -6.36 45.45
C ALA A 313 -8.10 -4.93 44.92
N MET A 314 -8.28 -3.93 45.79
CA MET A 314 -7.67 -2.62 45.59
C MET A 314 -6.17 -2.75 45.82
N THR A 315 -5.37 -2.56 44.77
CA THR A 315 -3.98 -2.13 44.94
C THR A 315 -3.68 -1.10 43.86
N THR A 316 -3.65 0.16 44.27
CA THR A 316 -3.24 1.32 43.48
C THR A 316 -1.79 1.16 43.02
N CYS A 317 -1.57 0.88 41.73
CA CYS A 317 -0.26 1.05 41.11
C CYS A 317 -0.26 2.39 40.35
N ARG A 318 0.10 3.47 41.05
CA ARG A 318 0.43 4.75 40.41
C ARG A 318 1.85 4.63 39.84
N VAL A 319 1.96 4.27 38.57
CA VAL A 319 3.22 4.47 37.83
C VAL A 319 3.26 5.94 37.42
N PHE A 320 4.03 6.73 38.15
CA PHE A 320 4.46 8.05 37.69
C PHE A 320 5.47 7.84 36.55
N LEU A 321 5.00 7.92 35.31
CA LEU A 321 5.89 8.18 34.18
C LEU A 321 6.31 9.66 34.26
N LEU A 322 7.48 9.89 34.84
CA LEU A 322 8.21 11.14 34.65
C LEU A 322 8.61 11.19 33.18
N MET A 323 7.85 11.93 32.37
CA MET A 323 8.31 12.36 31.06
C MET A 323 9.49 13.32 31.30
N PRO A 324 10.68 13.08 30.72
CA PRO A 324 11.74 14.06 30.78
C PRO A 324 11.34 15.26 29.92
N ASP A 325 11.13 16.39 30.59
CA ASP A 325 11.16 17.74 30.02
C ASP A 325 12.52 17.99 29.37
N SER A 326 12.65 17.74 28.07
CA SER A 326 13.59 18.41 27.14
C SER A 326 13.58 17.71 25.78
N TYR A 327 12.47 17.82 25.05
CA TYR A 327 12.50 17.66 23.61
C TYR A 327 12.56 19.05 22.97
N THR A 328 13.74 19.45 22.51
CA THR A 328 13.88 20.58 21.59
C THR A 328 13.29 20.16 20.25
N VAL A 329 11.98 20.34 20.10
CA VAL A 329 11.34 20.43 18.79
C VAL A 329 12.08 21.53 18.04
N ASP A 330 12.71 21.23 16.91
CA ASP A 330 13.13 22.28 15.99
C ASP A 330 11.85 23.02 15.58
N THR A 331 11.67 24.20 16.18
CA THR A 331 10.45 25.01 16.09
C THR A 331 10.29 25.71 14.75
N LYS A 332 11.19 25.49 13.79
CA LYS A 332 10.89 25.84 12.40
C LYS A 332 9.83 24.88 11.88
N LYS A 333 8.55 25.23 12.07
CA LYS A 333 7.43 24.70 11.29
C LYS A 333 7.80 24.85 9.81
N HIS A 334 8.39 23.82 9.20
CA HIS A 334 8.59 23.76 7.76
C HIS A 334 7.18 23.62 7.16
N ARG A 335 6.59 24.77 6.83
CA ARG A 335 5.22 24.86 6.35
C ARG A 335 5.24 24.58 4.86
N PHE A 336 5.05 23.32 4.47
CA PHE A 336 4.67 23.00 3.11
C PHE A 336 3.27 23.57 2.87
N THR A 337 3.22 24.77 2.30
CA THR A 337 1.96 25.43 1.97
C THR A 337 1.43 24.92 0.63
N MET A 338 0.15 25.20 0.38
CA MET A 338 -0.60 24.86 -0.83
C MET A 338 0.02 25.32 -2.16
N LYS A 339 1.05 26.18 -2.11
CA LYS A 339 1.62 26.89 -3.25
C LYS A 339 2.79 26.15 -3.92
N ASP A 340 3.25 25.06 -3.33
CA ASP A 340 4.48 24.41 -3.75
C ASP A 340 4.23 23.01 -4.32
N ASP A 341 3.98 22.94 -5.62
CA ASP A 341 3.64 21.71 -6.36
C ASP A 341 4.66 21.36 -7.46
N SER A 342 5.89 21.86 -7.34
CA SER A 342 6.98 21.41 -8.21
C SER A 342 7.41 19.99 -7.82
N LEU A 343 8.09 19.28 -8.73
CA LEU A 343 8.68 17.97 -8.41
C LEU A 343 9.66 18.07 -7.24
N ALA A 344 10.55 19.07 -7.26
CA ALA A 344 11.52 19.29 -6.19
C ALA A 344 10.84 19.47 -4.82
N SER A 345 9.73 20.20 -4.80
CA SER A 345 8.96 20.50 -3.59
C SER A 345 8.21 19.29 -3.04
N ARG A 346 7.71 18.41 -3.93
CA ARG A 346 7.12 17.12 -3.51
C ARG A 346 8.18 16.21 -2.91
N VAL A 347 9.37 16.15 -3.53
CA VAL A 347 10.50 15.36 -3.02
C VAL A 347 10.98 15.90 -1.67
N GLU A 348 11.15 17.22 -1.52
CA GLU A 348 11.53 17.85 -0.25
C GLU A 348 10.51 17.59 0.87
N ARG A 349 9.21 17.63 0.53
CA ARG A 349 8.14 17.26 1.47
C ARG A 349 8.23 15.80 1.90
N SER A 350 8.49 14.88 0.95
CA SER A 350 8.70 13.47 1.26
C SER A 350 9.89 13.26 2.19
N HIS A 351 10.99 13.99 1.99
CA HIS A 351 12.14 13.97 2.90
C HIS A 351 11.75 14.39 4.32
N TRP A 352 11.05 15.51 4.46
CA TRP A 352 10.63 15.98 5.78
C TRP A 352 9.69 14.99 6.50
N ILE A 353 8.75 14.37 5.77
CA ILE A 353 7.85 13.35 6.33
C ILE A 353 8.67 12.14 6.80
N TYR A 354 9.61 11.68 5.98
CA TYR A 354 10.46 10.54 6.30
C TYR A 354 11.38 10.81 7.49
N ASP A 355 11.98 12.00 7.58
CA ASP A 355 12.82 12.38 8.71
C ASP A 355 12.02 12.43 10.03
N ASN A 356 10.75 12.86 9.98
CA ASN A 356 9.85 12.77 11.13
C ASN A 356 9.55 11.32 11.52
N MET A 357 9.37 10.41 10.55
CA MET A 357 9.28 8.98 10.87
C MET A 357 10.52 8.50 11.61
N LEU A 358 11.73 8.83 11.14
CA LEU A 358 12.96 8.33 11.77
C LEU A 358 13.03 8.70 13.26
N GLN A 359 12.54 9.89 13.61
CA GLN A 359 12.40 10.32 15.00
C GLN A 359 11.37 9.49 15.78
N GLN A 360 10.21 9.22 15.17
CA GLN A 360 9.17 8.35 15.76
C GLN A 360 9.68 6.91 15.92
N ARG A 361 10.41 6.34 14.95
CA ARG A 361 11.06 5.02 15.02
C ARG A 361 12.01 4.96 16.21
N ALA A 362 12.86 5.97 16.39
CA ALA A 362 13.74 6.05 17.54
C ALA A 362 12.96 6.13 18.87
N GLY A 363 11.81 6.83 18.89
CA GLY A 363 10.89 6.84 20.03
C GLY A 363 10.28 5.46 20.32
N LEU A 364 9.86 4.73 19.28
CA LEU A 364 9.29 3.39 19.38
C LEU A 364 10.32 2.39 19.91
N ILE A 365 11.56 2.46 19.44
CA ILE A 365 12.69 1.69 19.98
C ILE A 365 12.83 2.00 21.46
N ARG A 366 12.98 3.27 21.86
CA ARG A 366 13.11 3.65 23.27
C ARG A 366 11.97 3.12 24.15
N LYS A 367 10.74 3.08 23.62
CA LYS A 367 9.54 2.61 24.32
C LYS A 367 9.55 1.10 24.56
N PHE A 368 9.86 0.30 23.54
CA PHE A 368 9.69 -1.16 23.59
C PHE A 368 10.99 -1.94 23.81
N GLY A 369 12.14 -1.32 23.56
CA GLY A 369 13.45 -1.86 23.86
C GLY A 369 14.46 -0.71 23.93
N PRO A 370 14.83 -0.22 25.13
CA PRO A 370 15.63 1.01 25.28
C PRO A 370 16.96 0.98 24.54
N THR A 371 17.36 -0.20 24.07
CA THR A 371 18.33 -0.41 22.99
C THR A 371 17.75 -1.40 21.95
N PRO A 372 18.18 -1.33 20.67
CA PRO A 372 17.67 -2.22 19.61
C PRO A 372 17.74 -3.72 19.92
N GLN A 373 18.73 -4.18 20.70
CA GLN A 373 18.89 -5.59 21.07
C GLN A 373 17.76 -6.11 21.99
N LYS A 374 17.02 -5.21 22.62
CA LYS A 374 15.91 -5.54 23.53
C LYS A 374 14.55 -5.52 22.82
N VAL A 375 14.50 -5.02 21.59
CA VAL A 375 13.26 -5.03 20.80
C VAL A 375 13.11 -6.43 20.20
N GLN A 376 11.95 -7.06 20.48
CA GLN A 376 11.57 -8.32 19.82
C GLN A 376 10.97 -7.99 18.46
N LEU A 377 11.24 -8.78 17.41
CA LEU A 377 10.62 -8.59 16.09
C LEU A 377 9.10 -8.75 16.15
N PHE A 378 8.66 -9.82 16.80
CA PHE A 378 7.25 -10.19 16.97
C PHE A 378 7.06 -10.59 18.43
N PRO A 379 6.67 -9.65 19.29
CA PRO A 379 6.52 -9.92 20.72
C PRO A 379 5.39 -10.90 21.00
N GLU A 380 5.51 -11.67 22.09
CA GLU A 380 4.46 -12.60 22.51
C GLU A 380 3.15 -11.86 22.85
N ASN A 381 2.01 -12.50 22.54
CA ASN A 381 0.69 -11.99 22.92
C ASN A 381 0.42 -12.17 24.43
N ARG A 382 1.10 -11.38 25.28
CA ARG A 382 0.96 -11.41 26.74
C ARG A 382 0.84 -10.00 27.33
N ARG A 383 -0.04 -9.84 28.32
CA ARG A 383 -0.26 -8.55 28.99
C ARG A 383 0.94 -8.13 29.87
N PRO A 384 1.33 -6.84 29.91
CA PRO A 384 0.83 -5.74 29.08
C PRO A 384 1.27 -5.92 27.62
N TRP A 385 0.28 -5.94 26.72
CA TRP A 385 0.51 -6.31 25.33
C TRP A 385 1.30 -5.20 24.62
N PRO A 386 2.45 -5.50 23.98
CA PRO A 386 3.11 -4.56 23.10
C PRO A 386 2.43 -4.59 21.71
N PRO A 387 1.69 -3.54 21.31
CA PRO A 387 0.91 -3.51 20.07
C PRO A 387 1.78 -3.19 18.86
N TYR A 388 2.76 -4.04 18.57
CA TYR A 388 3.66 -3.81 17.45
C TYR A 388 4.15 -5.12 16.82
N THR A 389 4.55 -5.00 15.55
CA THR A 389 5.40 -5.91 14.80
C THR A 389 6.65 -5.16 14.33
N VAL A 390 7.66 -5.87 13.82
CA VAL A 390 8.84 -5.24 13.22
C VAL A 390 8.46 -4.22 12.13
N TRP A 391 7.41 -4.49 11.36
CA TRP A 391 6.98 -3.65 10.25
C TRP A 391 6.54 -2.24 10.68
N ASP A 392 6.05 -2.10 11.92
CA ASP A 392 5.68 -0.80 12.50
C ASP A 392 6.89 0.13 12.75
N PHE A 393 8.11 -0.41 12.78
CA PHE A 393 9.34 0.37 12.89
C PHE A 393 9.85 0.87 11.54
N PHE A 394 9.43 0.25 10.43
CA PHE A 394 9.94 0.53 9.09
C PHE A 394 8.82 0.84 8.08
N PRO A 395 7.81 1.66 8.41
CA PRO A 395 6.74 1.95 7.47
C PRO A 395 7.27 2.71 6.25
N ALA A 396 6.70 2.44 5.09
CA ALA A 396 7.08 3.08 3.84
C ALA A 396 6.53 4.52 3.73
N MET A 397 7.14 5.46 4.45
CA MET A 397 6.64 6.83 4.60
C MET A 397 7.29 7.87 3.67
N PHE A 398 8.09 7.45 2.70
CA PHE A 398 8.58 8.37 1.68
C PHE A 398 7.57 8.44 0.52
N ASN A 399 6.89 9.57 0.36
CA ASN A 399 5.88 9.68 -0.70
C ASN A 399 6.53 9.62 -2.09
N CYS A 400 6.03 8.72 -2.95
CA CYS A 400 6.31 8.77 -4.38
C CYS A 400 5.85 10.13 -4.94
N PRO A 401 6.72 10.93 -5.60
CA PRO A 401 6.35 12.25 -6.10
C PRO A 401 5.51 12.21 -7.39
N HIS A 402 5.14 11.00 -7.84
CA HIS A 402 4.38 10.67 -9.04
C HIS A 402 3.24 9.70 -8.69
N GLU A 403 2.58 9.13 -9.70
CA GLU A 403 1.63 8.03 -9.50
C GLU A 403 2.32 6.75 -9.02
N MET A 404 1.67 6.02 -8.12
CA MET A 404 2.06 4.66 -7.73
C MET A 404 1.16 3.67 -8.45
N GLN A 405 1.77 2.60 -8.97
CA GLN A 405 1.04 1.55 -9.68
C GLN A 405 1.57 0.17 -9.28
N ARG A 406 0.65 -0.74 -8.93
CA ARG A 406 0.95 -2.16 -8.78
C ARG A 406 0.97 -2.81 -10.16
N LEU A 407 2.09 -3.43 -10.53
CA LEU A 407 2.28 -4.14 -11.78
C LEU A 407 2.38 -5.65 -11.52
N GLY A 408 1.83 -6.45 -12.41
CA GLY A 408 1.75 -7.90 -12.26
C GLY A 408 0.40 -8.38 -11.72
N ALA A 409 0.32 -9.68 -11.40
CA ALA A 409 -0.89 -10.32 -10.90
C ALA A 409 -1.32 -9.72 -9.55
N LEU A 410 -2.63 -9.52 -9.35
CA LEU A 410 -3.18 -9.32 -8.01
C LEU A 410 -3.04 -10.61 -7.19
N GLY A 411 -2.66 -10.46 -5.92
CA GLY A 411 -2.12 -11.55 -5.11
C GLY A 411 -0.60 -11.62 -5.21
N ASP A 412 -0.06 -12.82 -5.09
CA ASP A 412 1.38 -13.07 -5.10
C ASP A 412 2.06 -12.71 -6.44
N GLY A 413 3.26 -12.16 -6.38
CA GLY A 413 4.15 -11.86 -7.52
C GLY A 413 4.11 -10.43 -8.10
N GLY A 414 3.07 -9.63 -7.82
CA GLY A 414 3.00 -8.23 -8.26
C GLY A 414 3.89 -7.30 -7.43
N LYS A 415 4.38 -6.21 -8.01
CA LYS A 415 5.24 -5.22 -7.31
C LYS A 415 4.76 -3.78 -7.54
N TRP A 416 5.02 -2.90 -6.58
CA TRP A 416 4.65 -1.48 -6.65
C TRP A 416 5.76 -0.63 -7.28
N VAL A 417 5.40 0.18 -8.28
CA VAL A 417 6.32 1.05 -9.02
C VAL A 417 5.91 2.50 -8.85
N CYS A 418 6.89 3.38 -8.66
CA CYS A 418 6.67 4.83 -8.62
C CYS A 418 6.94 5.43 -10.02
N GLY A 419 5.99 6.22 -10.52
CA GLY A 419 6.16 7.09 -11.68
C GLY A 419 6.38 6.36 -13.01
N LEU A 420 5.63 5.29 -13.30
CA LEU A 420 5.78 4.56 -14.57
C LEU A 420 5.61 5.48 -15.80
N SER A 421 4.80 6.53 -15.70
CA SER A 421 4.66 7.55 -16.76
C SER A 421 5.98 8.25 -17.12
N ARG A 422 6.96 8.28 -16.21
CA ARG A 422 8.28 8.89 -16.41
C ARG A 422 9.18 8.07 -17.32
N VAL A 423 8.91 6.77 -17.42
CA VAL A 423 9.66 5.83 -18.27
C VAL A 423 8.86 5.31 -19.45
N GLU A 424 7.56 5.60 -19.53
CA GLU A 424 6.65 5.19 -20.62
C GLU A 424 7.28 5.39 -22.01
N LYS A 425 7.82 6.58 -22.29
CA LYS A 425 8.45 6.93 -23.58
C LYS A 425 9.95 7.17 -23.47
N LYS A 426 10.59 6.75 -22.37
CA LYS A 426 12.04 6.90 -22.20
C LYS A 426 12.76 5.93 -23.15
N PRO A 427 13.49 6.40 -24.18
CA PRO A 427 14.01 5.54 -25.25
C PRO A 427 15.05 4.53 -24.77
N ASP A 428 15.76 4.82 -23.68
CA ASP A 428 16.80 4.01 -23.07
C ASP A 428 16.36 3.43 -21.72
N CYS A 429 15.08 3.06 -21.58
CA CYS A 429 14.56 2.47 -20.35
C CYS A 429 15.07 1.03 -20.16
N ILE A 430 15.77 0.78 -19.04
CA ILE A 430 16.33 -0.53 -18.69
C ILE A 430 15.68 -1.04 -17.40
N VAL A 431 15.17 -2.28 -17.45
CA VAL A 431 14.59 -2.95 -16.28
C VAL A 431 15.31 -4.27 -16.04
N TYR A 432 15.76 -4.49 -14.80
CA TYR A 432 16.34 -5.76 -14.39
C TYR A 432 15.39 -6.45 -13.44
N SER A 433 15.12 -7.74 -13.66
CA SER A 433 14.26 -8.55 -12.83
C SER A 433 14.94 -9.86 -12.44
N PHE A 434 15.12 -10.05 -11.13
CA PHE A 434 15.70 -11.24 -10.53
C PHE A 434 14.62 -12.04 -9.81
N GLY A 435 14.66 -13.37 -9.95
CA GLY A 435 13.65 -14.28 -9.37
C GLY A 435 12.29 -14.09 -10.03
N ILE A 436 12.18 -14.62 -11.24
CA ILE A 436 10.96 -14.54 -12.05
C ILE A 436 10.12 -15.80 -11.82
N ASN A 437 10.77 -16.92 -11.53
CA ASN A 437 10.17 -18.25 -11.44
C ASN A 437 9.33 -18.51 -12.71
N LYS A 438 8.05 -18.84 -12.57
CA LYS A 438 7.14 -19.10 -13.70
C LYS A 438 6.09 -18.01 -13.90
N GLU A 439 6.20 -16.89 -13.20
CA GLU A 439 5.24 -15.81 -13.20
C GLU A 439 5.92 -14.56 -13.78
N SER A 440 5.53 -14.15 -15.00
CA SER A 440 6.14 -12.99 -15.67
C SER A 440 5.14 -11.85 -15.90
N SER A 441 4.12 -11.74 -15.04
CA SER A 441 3.09 -10.72 -15.18
C SER A 441 3.61 -9.31 -14.91
N PHE A 442 4.56 -9.15 -13.98
CA PHE A 442 5.21 -7.87 -13.71
C PHE A 442 5.94 -7.38 -14.96
N GLU A 443 6.78 -8.23 -15.56
CA GLU A 443 7.54 -7.87 -16.76
C GLU A 443 6.61 -7.61 -17.94
N ARG A 444 5.55 -8.42 -18.10
CA ARG A 444 4.50 -8.18 -19.10
C ARG A 444 3.89 -6.78 -18.92
N ASP A 445 3.52 -6.38 -17.71
CA ASP A 445 2.88 -5.08 -17.49
C ASP A 445 3.81 -3.90 -17.75
N VAL A 446 5.08 -4.02 -17.37
CA VAL A 446 6.09 -3.04 -17.75
C VAL A 446 6.15 -2.91 -19.28
N LEU A 447 6.19 -4.01 -20.03
CA LEU A 447 6.20 -3.97 -21.49
C LEU A 447 4.90 -3.39 -22.06
N ALA A 448 3.75 -3.75 -21.51
CA ALA A 448 2.44 -3.30 -22.00
C ALA A 448 2.21 -1.80 -21.80
N LYS A 449 2.82 -1.22 -20.76
CA LYS A 449 2.64 0.18 -20.37
C LYS A 449 3.82 1.08 -20.76
N THR A 450 4.79 0.57 -21.51
CA THR A 450 5.97 1.35 -21.95
C THR A 450 6.31 1.05 -23.41
N GLU A 451 6.73 2.07 -24.15
CA GLU A 451 7.05 1.98 -25.57
C GLU A 451 8.45 1.38 -25.82
N HIS A 452 9.39 1.64 -24.90
CA HIS A 452 10.81 1.42 -25.16
C HIS A 452 11.56 0.64 -24.08
N CYS A 453 10.95 0.37 -22.91
CA CYS A 453 11.65 -0.38 -21.87
C CYS A 453 12.07 -1.76 -22.38
N THR A 454 13.32 -2.11 -22.09
CA THR A 454 13.89 -3.43 -22.30
C THR A 454 14.11 -4.12 -20.97
N ILE A 455 13.79 -5.41 -20.91
CA ILE A 455 13.79 -6.19 -19.67
C ILE A 455 14.86 -7.25 -19.72
N TYR A 456 15.72 -7.27 -18.71
CA TYR A 456 16.74 -8.28 -18.50
C TYR A 456 16.35 -9.14 -17.30
N GLY A 457 15.96 -10.38 -17.58
CA GLY A 457 15.47 -11.34 -16.62
C GLY A 457 16.54 -12.35 -16.22
N TYR A 458 16.66 -12.59 -14.92
CA TYR A 458 17.68 -13.45 -14.33
C TYR A 458 17.07 -14.41 -13.32
N ASP A 459 17.10 -15.70 -13.64
CA ASP A 459 16.63 -16.73 -12.72
C ASP A 459 17.23 -18.09 -13.06
N PHE A 460 18.07 -18.64 -12.18
CA PHE A 460 18.72 -19.93 -12.41
C PHE A 460 17.77 -21.14 -12.30
N SER A 461 16.59 -20.98 -11.70
CA SER A 461 15.62 -22.07 -11.48
C SER A 461 14.75 -22.36 -12.71
N VAL A 462 14.72 -21.43 -13.67
CA VAL A 462 13.93 -21.55 -14.91
C VAL A 462 14.77 -21.27 -16.16
N LYS A 463 14.23 -21.63 -17.33
CA LYS A 463 14.96 -21.55 -18.62
C LYS A 463 14.56 -20.33 -19.46
N SER A 464 13.45 -19.69 -19.14
CA SER A 464 12.88 -18.54 -19.85
C SER A 464 11.90 -17.80 -18.97
N PHE A 465 11.47 -16.62 -19.41
CA PHE A 465 10.26 -15.98 -18.90
C PHE A 465 9.03 -16.91 -19.00
N GLY A 466 8.04 -16.63 -18.17
CA GLY A 466 6.73 -17.25 -18.15
C GLY A 466 5.87 -16.93 -19.39
N PRO A 467 4.72 -17.60 -19.52
CA PRO A 467 3.85 -17.48 -20.70
C PRO A 467 3.21 -16.10 -20.86
N GLU A 468 3.26 -15.23 -19.86
CA GLU A 468 2.75 -13.86 -19.90
C GLU A 468 3.49 -12.98 -20.91
N ILE A 469 4.75 -13.31 -21.23
CA ILE A 469 5.54 -12.59 -22.23
C ILE A 469 5.12 -13.05 -23.64
N MET A 470 4.31 -12.22 -24.29
CA MET A 470 3.80 -12.48 -25.64
C MET A 470 4.88 -12.30 -26.72
N SER A 471 4.74 -13.03 -27.83
CA SER A 471 5.70 -13.03 -28.94
C SER A 471 5.89 -11.67 -29.64
N ASN A 472 4.89 -10.79 -29.59
CA ASN A 472 4.97 -9.45 -30.17
C ASN A 472 5.85 -8.50 -29.35
N VAL A 473 6.06 -8.77 -28.05
CA VAL A 473 6.87 -7.92 -27.16
C VAL A 473 8.19 -8.58 -26.71
N SER A 474 8.37 -9.87 -26.97
CA SER A 474 9.57 -10.63 -26.56
C SER A 474 10.88 -10.11 -27.15
N HIS A 475 10.85 -9.34 -28.25
CA HIS A 475 12.04 -8.71 -28.81
C HIS A 475 12.66 -7.65 -27.88
N ARG A 476 11.92 -7.18 -26.87
CA ARG A 476 12.40 -6.27 -25.81
C ARG A 476 12.86 -6.99 -24.55
N THR A 477 12.94 -8.33 -24.56
CA THR A 477 13.30 -9.11 -23.38
C THR A 477 14.56 -9.96 -23.60
N HIS A 478 15.34 -10.10 -22.54
CA HIS A 478 16.60 -10.84 -22.54
C HIS A 478 16.67 -11.69 -21.28
N PHE A 479 16.62 -13.02 -21.43
CA PHE A 479 16.64 -13.94 -20.30
C PHE A 479 18.00 -14.64 -20.17
N LYS A 480 18.50 -14.78 -18.93
CA LYS A 480 19.65 -15.62 -18.59
C LYS A 480 19.39 -16.41 -17.29
N PRO A 481 19.76 -17.70 -17.23
CA PRO A 481 19.57 -18.50 -16.02
C PRO A 481 20.69 -18.25 -14.99
N TYR A 482 20.79 -17.01 -14.50
CA TYR A 482 21.83 -16.55 -13.58
C TYR A 482 21.21 -16.16 -12.24
N GLY A 483 21.95 -16.32 -11.15
CA GLY A 483 21.58 -15.78 -9.84
C GLY A 483 22.29 -14.45 -9.52
N LEU A 484 21.67 -13.66 -8.64
CA LEU A 484 22.26 -12.44 -8.09
C LEU A 484 22.96 -12.74 -6.77
N SER A 485 24.17 -12.21 -6.57
CA SER A 485 24.94 -12.41 -5.35
C SER A 485 25.88 -11.22 -5.06
N GLY A 486 26.36 -11.14 -3.81
CA GLY A 486 27.38 -10.17 -3.42
C GLY A 486 28.79 -10.45 -3.97
N GLU A 487 29.03 -11.64 -4.53
CA GLU A 487 30.29 -12.05 -5.18
C GLU A 487 30.03 -12.85 -6.45
N ASN A 488 30.89 -12.67 -7.46
CA ASN A 488 30.84 -13.48 -8.66
C ASN A 488 31.28 -14.93 -8.36
N LYS A 489 30.44 -15.90 -8.71
CA LYS A 489 30.70 -17.35 -8.67
C LYS A 489 30.15 -17.97 -9.95
N HIS A 490 30.88 -17.80 -11.04
CA HIS A 490 30.47 -18.22 -12.38
C HIS A 490 31.63 -18.91 -13.13
N GLY A 491 32.48 -19.63 -12.39
CA GLY A 491 33.51 -20.52 -12.92
C GLY A 491 32.91 -21.81 -13.48
N PRO A 492 33.71 -22.66 -14.16
CA PRO A 492 33.23 -23.89 -14.78
C PRO A 492 32.59 -24.92 -13.83
N SER A 493 32.88 -24.80 -12.52
CA SER A 493 32.36 -25.66 -11.46
C SER A 493 31.26 -25.02 -10.61
N ASP A 494 30.93 -23.75 -10.86
CA ASP A 494 29.91 -23.04 -10.08
C ASP A 494 28.53 -23.29 -10.70
N ASP A 495 27.65 -23.95 -9.95
CA ASP A 495 26.27 -24.25 -10.33
C ASP A 495 25.34 -24.00 -9.13
N PRO A 496 24.40 -23.04 -9.20
CA PRO A 496 24.14 -22.15 -10.33
C PRO A 496 25.21 -21.04 -10.47
N PRO A 497 25.37 -20.45 -11.68
CA PRO A 497 26.27 -19.32 -11.88
C PRO A 497 25.69 -18.05 -11.24
N MET A 498 26.45 -17.46 -10.32
CA MET A 498 26.08 -16.27 -9.56
C MET A 498 26.89 -15.05 -9.99
N TYR A 499 26.23 -13.90 -10.13
CA TYR A 499 26.84 -12.66 -10.58
C TYR A 499 26.50 -11.49 -9.67
N THR A 500 27.44 -10.56 -9.55
CA THR A 500 27.18 -9.26 -8.94
C THR A 500 26.46 -8.32 -9.93
N LEU A 501 25.66 -7.38 -9.42
CA LEU A 501 25.00 -6.38 -10.27
C LEU A 501 25.98 -5.57 -11.14
N PRO A 502 27.14 -5.10 -10.63
CA PRO A 502 28.14 -4.42 -11.47
C PRO A 502 28.66 -5.28 -12.63
N THR A 503 28.84 -6.59 -12.42
CA THR A 503 29.23 -7.51 -13.50
C THR A 503 28.17 -7.58 -14.58
N LEU A 504 26.90 -7.73 -14.19
CA LEU A 504 25.78 -7.82 -15.15
C LEU A 504 25.58 -6.51 -15.93
N LEU A 505 25.71 -5.36 -15.27
CA LEU A 505 25.73 -4.05 -15.93
C LEU A 505 26.84 -4.00 -16.99
N LYS A 506 28.07 -4.37 -16.61
CA LYS A 506 29.23 -4.39 -17.52
C LYS A 506 29.04 -5.34 -18.70
N MET A 507 28.51 -6.55 -18.46
CA MET A 507 28.28 -7.55 -19.51
C MET A 507 27.27 -7.08 -20.55
N ASN A 508 26.23 -6.37 -20.12
CA ASN A 508 25.20 -5.85 -21.01
C ASN A 508 25.55 -4.46 -21.59
N GLY A 509 26.65 -3.84 -21.17
CA GLY A 509 27.03 -2.50 -21.59
C GLY A 509 26.14 -1.40 -20.99
N HIS A 510 25.44 -1.69 -19.91
CA HIS A 510 24.60 -0.73 -19.20
C HIS A 510 25.37 -0.02 -18.10
N LYS A 511 24.99 1.22 -17.83
CA LYS A 511 25.52 2.02 -16.71
C LYS A 511 24.48 2.26 -15.63
N TYR A 512 23.21 2.04 -15.94
CA TYR A 512 22.10 2.46 -15.11
C TYR A 512 20.86 1.58 -15.39
N ILE A 513 20.04 1.38 -14.36
CA ILE A 513 18.78 0.64 -14.41
C ILE A 513 17.65 1.56 -13.94
N ASP A 514 16.57 1.69 -14.70
CA ASP A 514 15.45 2.52 -14.28
C ASP A 514 14.64 1.85 -13.17
N ILE A 515 14.36 0.55 -13.32
CA ILE A 515 13.58 -0.25 -12.36
C ILE A 515 14.32 -1.57 -12.09
N LEU A 516 14.65 -1.83 -10.83
CA LEU A 516 15.32 -3.05 -10.38
C LEU A 516 14.37 -3.85 -9.49
N LYS A 517 13.89 -5.01 -9.97
CA LYS A 517 13.18 -5.99 -9.16
C LYS A 517 14.15 -7.05 -8.65
N VAL A 518 14.20 -7.23 -7.34
CA VAL A 518 15.02 -8.24 -6.66
C VAL A 518 14.10 -9.08 -5.78
N ASP A 519 13.92 -10.32 -6.19
CA ASP A 519 13.05 -11.28 -5.53
C ASP A 519 13.84 -12.58 -5.39
N VAL A 520 14.79 -12.61 -4.45
CA VAL A 520 15.78 -13.70 -4.38
C VAL A 520 15.79 -14.33 -3.00
N GLU A 521 15.27 -15.54 -2.91
CA GLU A 521 15.11 -16.31 -1.68
C GLU A 521 16.38 -16.36 -0.81
N SER A 522 16.30 -15.81 0.40
CA SER A 522 17.25 -16.00 1.51
C SER A 522 18.68 -15.46 1.30
N HIS A 523 18.91 -14.69 0.23
CA HIS A 523 20.21 -14.09 -0.08
C HIS A 523 20.20 -12.55 -0.08
N GLU A 524 19.05 -11.94 0.22
CA GLU A 524 18.79 -10.50 0.13
C GLU A 524 19.73 -9.72 1.03
N PHE A 525 19.90 -10.16 2.28
CA PHE A 525 20.70 -9.46 3.29
C PHE A 525 22.17 -9.32 2.87
N ASP A 526 22.86 -10.44 2.62
CA ASP A 526 24.28 -10.43 2.25
C ASP A 526 24.48 -9.83 0.86
N THR A 527 23.61 -10.18 -0.11
CA THR A 527 23.73 -9.68 -1.48
C THR A 527 23.57 -8.17 -1.55
N LEU A 528 22.52 -7.62 -0.92
CA LEU A 528 22.29 -6.17 -0.92
C LEU A 528 23.31 -5.44 -0.06
N ALA A 529 23.72 -5.97 1.10
CA ALA A 529 24.75 -5.34 1.92
C ALA A 529 26.05 -5.15 1.14
N ARG A 530 26.50 -6.20 0.45
CA ARG A 530 27.73 -6.17 -0.34
C ARG A 530 27.61 -5.28 -1.58
N LEU A 531 26.45 -5.30 -2.23
CA LEU A 531 26.16 -4.41 -3.35
C LEU A 531 26.22 -2.96 -2.92
N ILE A 532 25.63 -2.62 -1.78
CA ILE A 532 25.43 -1.24 -1.31
C ILE A 532 26.67 -0.66 -0.65
N HIS A 533 27.41 -1.45 0.15
CA HIS A 533 28.62 -0.99 0.83
C HIS A 533 29.61 -0.33 -0.13
N HIS A 534 29.78 -0.89 -1.33
CA HIS A 534 30.65 -0.32 -2.36
C HIS A 534 30.28 1.13 -2.73
N TYR A 535 28.98 1.43 -2.85
CA TYR A 535 28.48 2.76 -3.20
C TYR A 535 28.56 3.73 -2.02
N ILE A 536 28.29 3.26 -0.79
CA ILE A 536 28.46 4.06 0.42
C ILE A 536 29.93 4.46 0.61
N GLU A 537 30.87 3.52 0.50
CA GLU A 537 32.30 3.76 0.71
C GLU A 537 32.90 4.68 -0.36
N SER A 538 32.45 4.56 -1.61
CA SER A 538 32.90 5.42 -2.71
C SER A 538 32.22 6.80 -2.72
N GLY A 539 31.10 6.96 -2.02
CA GLY A 539 30.26 8.16 -2.08
C GLY A 539 29.48 8.31 -3.39
N GLU A 540 29.48 7.28 -4.23
CA GLU A 540 28.75 7.26 -5.50
C GLU A 540 27.28 6.86 -5.28
N PRO A 541 26.33 7.36 -6.10
CA PRO A 541 24.95 6.93 -6.02
C PRO A 541 24.77 5.49 -6.53
N LEU A 542 23.73 4.81 -6.04
CA LEU A 542 23.34 3.49 -6.56
C LEU A 542 23.00 3.56 -8.07
N PRO A 543 23.32 2.52 -8.85
CA PRO A 543 23.21 2.54 -10.31
C PRO A 543 21.78 2.25 -10.80
N PHE A 544 20.76 2.58 -10.00
CA PHE A 544 19.37 2.33 -10.33
C PHE A 544 18.41 3.38 -9.75
N GLY A 545 17.24 3.55 -10.38
CA GLY A 545 16.26 4.59 -10.01
C GLY A 545 15.31 4.20 -8.89
N GLN A 546 14.85 2.95 -8.92
CA GLN A 546 14.02 2.37 -7.87
C GLN A 546 14.31 0.88 -7.72
N LEU A 547 14.02 0.35 -6.53
CA LEU A 547 14.21 -1.05 -6.15
C LEU A 547 12.90 -1.63 -5.62
N GLN A 548 12.41 -2.69 -6.24
CA GLN A 548 11.34 -3.54 -5.73
C GLN A 548 12.00 -4.76 -5.09
N LEU A 549 11.76 -4.99 -3.81
CA LEU A 549 12.46 -5.97 -3.00
C LEU A 549 11.48 -6.76 -2.14
N GLU A 550 11.49 -8.09 -2.25
CA GLU A 550 10.90 -8.93 -1.22
C GLU A 550 11.93 -9.16 -0.10
N ILE A 551 11.49 -8.99 1.16
CA ILE A 551 12.33 -9.16 2.34
C ILE A 551 11.86 -10.37 3.12
N HIS A 552 12.76 -11.31 3.36
CA HIS A 552 12.53 -12.49 4.16
C HIS A 552 13.31 -12.46 5.50
N LEU A 553 12.66 -12.09 6.61
CA LEU A 553 13.32 -11.87 7.91
C LEU A 553 13.90 -13.15 8.54
N TRP A 554 13.17 -14.26 8.47
CA TRP A 554 13.56 -15.56 9.03
C TRP A 554 14.21 -15.48 10.43
N ASP A 555 15.52 -15.73 10.51
CA ASP A 555 16.31 -15.86 11.73
C ASP A 555 16.94 -14.54 12.20
N LYS A 556 16.64 -13.40 11.55
CA LYS A 556 17.28 -12.12 11.90
C LYS A 556 16.81 -11.61 13.25
N THR A 557 17.69 -10.85 13.91
CA THR A 557 17.30 -10.07 15.10
C THR A 557 16.85 -8.67 14.69
N PHE A 558 16.06 -7.99 15.54
CA PHE A 558 15.68 -6.60 15.29
C PHE A 558 16.89 -5.70 15.09
N GLU A 559 17.93 -5.83 15.91
CA GLU A 559 19.16 -5.04 15.77
C GLU A 559 19.86 -5.27 14.41
N HIS A 560 19.94 -6.53 13.96
CA HIS A 560 20.53 -6.84 12.66
C HIS A 560 19.70 -6.23 11.53
N PHE A 561 18.37 -6.38 11.58
CA PHE A 561 17.47 -5.81 10.59
C PHE A 561 17.53 -4.28 10.57
N LEU A 562 17.51 -3.62 11.74
CA LEU A 562 17.64 -2.17 11.86
C LEU A 562 18.92 -1.65 11.19
N ARG A 563 20.09 -2.24 11.51
CA ARG A 563 21.36 -1.83 10.90
C ARG A 563 21.37 -2.01 9.38
N TRP A 564 20.83 -3.14 8.91
CA TRP A 564 20.75 -3.41 7.48
C TRP A 564 19.81 -2.42 6.77
N PHE A 565 18.66 -2.10 7.37
CA PHE A 565 17.73 -1.13 6.81
C PHE A 565 18.30 0.29 6.82
N GLU A 566 18.97 0.69 7.91
CA GLU A 566 19.68 1.97 8.01
C GLU A 566 20.79 2.10 6.95
N MET A 567 21.48 1.02 6.61
CA MET A 567 22.43 1.00 5.49
C MET A 567 21.74 1.28 4.13
N LEU A 568 20.53 0.75 3.90
CA LEU A 568 19.74 1.12 2.71
C LEU A 568 19.42 2.63 2.72
N GLU A 569 19.02 3.16 3.88
CA GLU A 569 18.72 4.58 4.07
C GLU A 569 19.96 5.46 3.82
N ASP A 570 21.12 5.05 4.32
CA ASP A 570 22.39 5.73 4.11
C ASP A 570 22.82 5.71 2.64
N ALA A 571 22.50 4.66 1.90
CA ALA A 571 22.72 4.58 0.46
C ALA A 571 21.78 5.47 -0.36
N GLY A 572 20.77 6.07 0.28
CA GLY A 572 19.77 6.91 -0.36
C GLY A 572 18.55 6.15 -0.84
N LEU A 573 18.29 4.94 -0.36
CA LEU A 573 17.01 4.26 -0.60
C LEU A 573 15.97 4.77 0.40
N ARG A 574 14.78 5.07 -0.12
CA ARG A 574 13.64 5.53 0.69
C ARG A 574 12.40 4.70 0.33
N PRO A 575 11.82 3.95 1.29
CA PRO A 575 10.67 3.11 1.02
C PRO A 575 9.42 3.98 0.80
N PHE A 576 8.78 3.79 -0.35
CA PHE A 576 7.54 4.47 -0.74
C PHE A 576 6.31 3.57 -0.75
N TRP A 577 6.52 2.26 -0.71
CA TRP A 577 5.45 1.29 -0.49
C TRP A 577 5.94 0.09 0.31
N THR A 578 5.04 -0.50 1.10
CA THR A 578 5.25 -1.80 1.75
C THR A 578 3.97 -2.63 1.70
N GLU A 579 4.10 -3.92 1.48
CA GLU A 579 2.99 -4.89 1.43
C GLU A 579 3.44 -6.16 2.17
N PRO A 580 3.04 -6.37 3.43
CA PRO A 580 3.28 -7.63 4.14
C PRO A 580 2.69 -8.80 3.35
N ASN A 581 3.40 -9.93 3.29
CA ASN A 581 2.95 -11.09 2.52
C ASN A 581 1.83 -11.84 3.28
N LEU A 582 0.58 -11.41 3.08
CA LEU A 582 -0.58 -11.97 3.76
C LEU A 582 -0.95 -13.35 3.24
N VAL A 583 -0.59 -13.68 2.00
CA VAL A 583 -0.73 -15.03 1.45
C VAL A 583 0.13 -15.99 2.25
N PHE A 584 1.41 -15.64 2.48
CA PHE A 584 2.31 -16.35 3.38
C PHE A 584 1.70 -16.55 4.76
N GLN A 585 1.22 -15.47 5.38
CA GLN A 585 0.66 -15.54 6.71
C GLN A 585 -0.63 -16.39 6.78
N ASN A 586 -1.46 -16.36 5.74
CA ASN A 586 -2.69 -17.14 5.68
C ASN A 586 -2.43 -18.65 5.68
N TYR A 587 -1.38 -19.11 5.01
CA TYR A 587 -1.02 -20.52 5.02
C TYR A 587 -0.15 -20.91 6.22
N ASN A 588 0.67 -19.97 6.69
CA ASN A 588 1.61 -20.18 7.78
C ASN A 588 1.06 -19.67 9.13
N GLN A 589 -0.20 -20.01 9.44
CA GLN A 589 -1.00 -19.46 10.55
C GLN A 589 -0.37 -19.59 11.95
N TYR A 590 0.66 -20.43 12.10
CA TYR A 590 1.35 -20.71 13.36
C TYR A 590 2.71 -20.02 13.48
N HIS A 591 3.08 -19.19 12.51
CA HIS A 591 4.38 -18.53 12.43
C HIS A 591 4.25 -17.01 12.30
N THR A 592 5.38 -16.34 12.46
CA THR A 592 5.52 -14.89 12.33
C THR A 592 5.37 -14.42 10.89
N PRO A 593 4.80 -13.21 10.66
CA PRO A 593 4.68 -12.62 9.34
C PRO A 593 6.05 -12.06 8.92
N ASP A 594 6.98 -12.95 8.61
CA ASP A 594 8.40 -12.65 8.38
C ASP A 594 8.70 -12.08 6.98
N LEU A 595 7.69 -12.01 6.11
CA LEU A 595 7.84 -11.65 4.70
C LEU A 595 7.09 -10.35 4.40
N ALA A 596 7.78 -9.42 3.73
CA ALA A 596 7.17 -8.21 3.24
C ALA A 596 7.83 -7.71 1.96
N GLU A 597 7.00 -7.21 1.06
CA GLU A 597 7.43 -6.49 -0.13
C GLU A 597 7.72 -5.04 0.24
N TYR A 598 8.82 -4.51 -0.27
CA TYR A 598 9.20 -3.11 -0.17
C TYR A 598 9.52 -2.54 -1.55
N SER A 599 9.12 -1.29 -1.75
CA SER A 599 9.50 -0.53 -2.95
C SER A 599 10.21 0.74 -2.52
N PHE A 600 11.42 0.94 -3.03
CA PHE A 600 12.32 2.04 -2.67
C PHE A 600 12.59 2.96 -3.85
N LEU A 601 12.64 4.26 -3.59
CA LEU A 601 13.21 5.25 -4.50
C LEU A 601 14.67 5.52 -4.13
N ASN A 602 15.54 5.65 -5.13
CA ASN A 602 16.89 6.15 -4.95
C ASN A 602 16.90 7.68 -4.99
N VAL A 603 17.05 8.31 -3.83
CA VAL A 603 17.01 9.78 -3.68
C VAL A 603 18.37 10.45 -3.79
N LYS A 604 19.48 9.68 -3.79
CA LYS A 604 20.84 10.21 -4.01
C LYS A 604 21.26 10.22 -5.49
N GLY A 605 20.59 9.44 -6.33
CA GLY A 605 20.85 9.36 -7.75
C GLY A 605 20.45 10.60 -8.56
N ASP A 606 20.79 10.57 -9.85
CA ASP A 606 20.24 11.46 -10.86
C ASP A 606 19.28 10.66 -11.74
N ASN A 607 17.98 10.75 -11.44
CA ASN A 607 16.98 9.92 -12.09
C ASN A 607 15.65 10.65 -12.31
N VAL A 608 14.91 10.14 -13.30
CA VAL A 608 13.68 10.76 -13.81
C VAL A 608 12.53 10.80 -12.80
N PHE A 609 12.63 10.06 -11.68
CA PHE A 609 11.61 9.97 -10.65
C PHE A 609 11.76 11.04 -9.56
N ILE A 610 12.93 11.68 -9.43
CA ILE A 610 13.17 12.72 -8.42
C ILE A 610 13.61 14.06 -9.02
N LYS A 611 13.98 14.09 -10.31
CA LYS A 611 14.40 15.29 -11.02
C LYS A 611 13.80 15.31 -12.42
N ASP A 612 13.42 16.50 -12.86
CA ASP A 612 13.12 16.74 -14.28
C ASP A 612 14.43 16.90 -15.03
N SER A 613 14.53 16.30 -16.21
CA SER A 613 15.65 16.57 -17.10
C SER A 613 15.65 18.06 -17.44
N SER A 614 16.78 18.73 -17.24
CA SER A 614 16.93 20.12 -17.68
C SER A 614 16.57 20.16 -19.16
N PRO A 615 15.69 21.08 -19.62
CA PRO A 615 15.41 21.21 -21.03
C PRO A 615 16.76 21.44 -21.72
N ARG A 616 17.20 20.46 -22.52
CA ARG A 616 18.34 20.66 -23.41
C ARG A 616 18.00 21.91 -24.19
N GLY A 617 18.82 22.96 -24.02
CA GLY A 617 18.59 24.27 -24.61
C GLY A 617 18.19 24.11 -26.07
N LEU A 618 17.03 24.69 -26.39
CA LEU A 618 16.57 24.88 -27.77
C LEU A 618 17.63 25.61 -28.60
#